data_AF-C6XAD1-F1
#
_entry.id   AF-C6XAD1-F1
#
_cell.length_a   1.000
_cell.length_b   1.000
_cell.length_c   1.000
_cell.angle_alpha   90.00
_cell.angle_beta   90.00
_cell.angle_gamma   90.00
#
_symmetry.space_group_name_H-M   'P 1'
#
loop_
_entity.id
_entity.type
_entity.pdbx_description
1 polymer ?
#
loop_
_entity_poly.entity_id
_entity_poly.type
_entity_poly.pdbx_seq_one_letter_code
_entity_poly.pdbx_strand_id
1 'polypeptide(L)'
;MMHTRFPHSRLVKAMTITLLLALFVGSIFLILHFYPIMPTPLAYQQPFTAQSDLTLLREPEVLPRNINLLAFDPHRDSNQFTCRHAADHAPALTTQAQALHEQAMTLTSGLLWPEEQNWPAAMKLWQQAASMGHWKAALMWLQNARTGVGINSSKGAFYVPPATPETVLKGTEALMRQGVADAFFWMGDYHLNGYGLKRADADRAWAFWQLAADMGSAKAQTKIASVLGLGSRDMETQPDFRGEWANEPLMLKLLECAHAQGYGPASVPLGRELDLNAEAGRAVNADTDAQYRRALQVLHDGVKVGSEDAANYLFVAFDDGDALVQYAKDPARARRYKTLADALYNDPDRRFPNLDKVLPLPPAKLPQWDSNPKTLIDAAQGVRVTPKPVSLPAHKAHGRAHVPEGEAIFMLPNFTPTPFAGFKSILSAPGVRTGIAHAPRSGYYQASSVFDHVLGPQEYGVEAYARQQAITGLAPLFYEAGEPMRLTRQVTEDFWFEDDSGHAGIVWQFVGEAKKQYVPTDWLAKRGTVLPIASASGTFCEEGEVCPQSGIWQPVVTVKDHALYKRFNSGFSSEGWRHQSFVVQGEPLPSLTAKLGLPLETPDQAIRWRLMWACERGFDLPERA
;
A
#
# COMPACT_ATOMS: atom_id res chain seq x y z
N MET A 1 33.64 79.13 61.78
CA MET A 1 33.37 78.39 63.04
C MET A 1 32.25 77.40 62.79
N MET A 2 32.36 76.22 63.40
CA MET A 2 31.37 75.13 63.48
C MET A 2 29.93 75.47 63.11
N HIS A 3 29.31 74.65 62.26
CA HIS A 3 27.89 74.27 62.26
C HIS A 3 27.77 73.17 61.19
N THR A 4 27.12 72.02 61.33
CA THR A 4 26.04 71.57 62.21
C THR A 4 26.01 70.04 62.13
N ARG A 5 25.73 69.36 63.25
CA ARG A 5 25.30 67.95 63.27
C ARG A 5 23.79 67.91 63.03
N PHE A 6 23.31 67.02 62.17
CA PHE A 6 22.04 66.29 62.39
C PHE A 6 22.13 64.87 61.79
N PRO A 7 21.50 63.85 62.41
CA PRO A 7 21.73 62.46 62.10
C PRO A 7 20.71 61.93 61.06
N HIS A 8 21.19 61.54 59.89
CA HIS A 8 20.45 60.73 58.92
C HIS A 8 21.10 59.35 58.80
N SER A 9 20.65 58.33 59.53
CA SER A 9 21.11 56.96 59.22
C SER A 9 20.22 55.78 59.66
N ARG A 10 19.04 56.00 60.26
CA ARG A 10 18.14 54.88 60.62
C ARG A 10 16.91 54.69 59.73
N LEU A 11 16.42 55.74 59.05
CA LEU A 11 15.27 55.59 58.14
C LEU A 11 15.64 55.02 56.77
N VAL A 12 16.85 55.30 56.24
CA VAL A 12 17.22 54.93 54.86
C VAL A 12 17.54 53.44 54.72
N LYS A 13 18.10 52.79 55.75
CA LYS A 13 18.38 51.33 55.75
C LYS A 13 17.13 50.46 55.91
N ALA A 14 16.12 50.93 56.65
CA ALA A 14 14.85 50.22 56.75
C ALA A 14 14.09 50.27 55.41
N MET A 15 14.02 51.44 54.76
CA MET A 15 13.35 51.58 53.46
C MET A 15 13.98 50.74 52.35
N THR A 16 15.29 50.55 52.33
CA THR A 16 15.96 49.75 51.29
C THR A 16 15.71 48.25 51.45
N ILE A 17 15.66 47.73 52.68
CA ILE A 17 15.34 46.31 52.94
C ILE A 17 13.87 46.03 52.62
N THR A 18 12.94 46.93 52.99
CA THR A 18 11.51 46.74 52.69
C THR A 18 11.23 46.81 51.18
N LEU A 19 11.95 47.67 50.43
CA LEU A 19 11.80 47.76 48.97
C LEU A 19 12.38 46.53 48.24
N LEU A 20 13.52 45.99 48.72
CA LEU A 20 14.09 44.74 48.19
C LEU A 20 13.22 43.51 48.51
N LEU A 21 12.62 43.46 49.70
CA LEU A 21 11.67 42.40 50.05
C LEU A 21 10.38 42.52 49.22
N ALA A 22 9.89 43.73 48.98
CA ALA A 22 8.71 43.97 48.14
C ALA A 22 8.96 43.62 46.66
N LEU A 23 10.18 43.85 46.14
CA LEU A 23 10.56 43.43 44.79
C LEU A 23 10.76 41.91 44.68
N PHE A 24 11.26 41.25 45.72
CA PHE A 24 11.42 39.79 45.75
C PHE A 24 10.08 39.08 45.90
N VAL A 25 9.22 39.56 46.82
CA VAL A 25 7.86 39.06 47.01
C VAL A 25 6.98 39.40 45.81
N GLY A 26 7.13 40.59 45.21
CA GLY A 26 6.43 40.98 43.98
C GLY A 26 6.85 40.15 42.76
N SER A 27 8.13 39.75 42.66
CA SER A 27 8.60 38.83 41.61
C SER A 27 8.10 37.40 41.84
N ILE A 28 8.04 36.93 43.08
CA ILE A 28 7.41 35.64 43.42
C ILE A 28 5.90 35.69 43.16
N PHE A 29 5.23 36.79 43.46
CA PHE A 29 3.81 37.00 43.17
C PHE A 29 3.55 37.05 41.66
N LEU A 30 4.42 37.69 40.86
CA LEU A 30 4.32 37.69 39.41
C LEU A 30 4.58 36.31 38.80
N ILE A 31 5.54 35.55 39.32
CA ILE A 31 5.80 34.16 38.89
C ILE A 31 4.64 33.24 39.27
N LEU A 32 3.99 33.44 40.42
CA LEU A 32 2.85 32.64 40.87
C LEU A 32 1.49 33.06 40.29
N HIS A 33 1.31 34.33 39.86
CA HIS A 33 0.05 34.82 39.29
C HIS A 33 0.02 34.88 37.76
N PHE A 34 1.17 34.90 37.06
CA PHE A 34 1.21 34.88 35.58
C PHE A 34 1.58 33.52 34.98
N TYR A 35 1.99 32.53 35.76
CA TYR A 35 1.88 31.13 35.37
C TYR A 35 0.62 30.57 36.01
N PRO A 36 -0.53 30.52 35.33
CA PRO A 36 -1.59 29.63 35.77
C PRO A 36 -0.97 28.24 35.86
N ILE A 37 -0.88 27.69 37.07
CA ILE A 37 -0.72 26.25 37.25
C ILE A 37 -1.97 25.67 36.63
N MET A 38 -1.91 25.36 35.33
CA MET A 38 -3.03 24.72 34.66
C MET A 38 -3.32 23.45 35.46
N PRO A 39 -4.56 23.26 35.94
CA PRO A 39 -4.90 22.02 36.62
C PRO A 39 -4.52 20.88 35.69
N THR A 40 -3.76 19.91 36.21
CA THR A 40 -3.48 18.70 35.46
C THR A 40 -4.81 18.12 34.98
N PRO A 41 -4.99 17.87 33.67
CA PRO A 41 -6.20 17.24 33.15
C PRO A 41 -6.59 16.05 34.02
N LEU A 42 -7.89 15.91 34.34
CA LEU A 42 -8.39 14.85 35.21
C LEU A 42 -7.97 13.45 34.71
N ALA A 43 -7.82 13.31 33.38
CA ALA A 43 -7.27 12.13 32.72
C ALA A 43 -5.90 11.68 33.26
N TYR A 44 -5.08 12.62 33.74
CA TYR A 44 -3.74 12.34 34.26
C TYR A 44 -3.75 11.87 35.73
N GLN A 45 -4.86 12.05 36.45
CA GLN A 45 -4.98 11.68 37.86
C GLN A 45 -5.54 10.26 38.05
N GLN A 46 -6.39 9.79 37.13
CA GLN A 46 -6.99 8.45 37.18
C GLN A 46 -6.68 7.67 35.90
N PRO A 47 -5.50 7.01 35.79
CA PRO A 47 -5.08 6.37 34.54
C PRO A 47 -6.03 5.25 34.08
N PHE A 48 -6.81 4.67 34.99
CA PHE A 48 -7.76 3.59 34.71
C PHE A 48 -9.19 3.95 35.09
N THR A 49 -10.13 3.54 34.25
CA THR A 49 -11.58 3.74 34.36
C THR A 49 -12.32 2.46 33.99
N ALA A 50 -13.65 2.42 34.21
CA ALA A 50 -14.48 1.26 33.87
C ALA A 50 -14.56 0.96 32.35
N GLN A 51 -14.17 1.92 31.51
CA GLN A 51 -14.03 1.79 30.06
C GLN A 51 -12.94 2.74 29.57
N SER A 52 -12.26 2.42 28.46
CA SER A 52 -11.33 3.34 27.82
C SER A 52 -12.07 4.53 27.23
N ASP A 53 -11.66 5.76 27.55
CA ASP A 53 -12.35 6.96 27.10
C ASP A 53 -11.71 7.53 25.83
N LEU A 54 -12.19 7.06 24.67
CA LEU A 54 -11.74 7.54 23.36
C LEU A 54 -12.26 8.96 23.04
N THR A 55 -13.24 9.50 23.78
CA THR A 55 -13.76 10.84 23.52
C THR A 55 -12.71 11.92 23.80
N LEU A 56 -11.81 11.64 24.76
CA LEU A 56 -10.64 12.46 25.10
C LEU A 56 -9.66 12.65 23.92
N LEU A 57 -9.74 11.82 22.87
CA LEU A 57 -8.96 12.03 21.66
C LEU A 57 -9.38 13.26 20.86
N ARG A 58 -10.53 13.87 21.19
CA ARG A 58 -11.01 15.12 20.58
C ARG A 58 -10.58 16.36 21.37
N GLU A 59 -10.21 16.19 22.64
CA GLU A 59 -9.79 17.28 23.52
C GLU A 59 -8.34 17.71 23.21
N PRO A 60 -8.11 18.96 22.79
CA PRO A 60 -6.78 19.43 22.38
C PRO A 60 -5.73 19.38 23.49
N GLU A 61 -6.13 19.62 24.74
CA GLU A 61 -5.28 19.63 25.93
C GLU A 61 -4.95 18.24 26.47
N VAL A 62 -5.65 17.19 26.02
CA VAL A 62 -5.38 15.81 26.43
C VAL A 62 -4.47 15.14 25.41
N LEU A 63 -3.29 14.74 25.87
CA LEU A 63 -2.36 13.94 25.07
C LEU A 63 -2.85 12.49 24.97
N PRO A 64 -2.98 11.89 23.76
CA PRO A 64 -3.46 10.53 23.59
C PRO A 64 -2.65 9.49 24.37
N ARG A 65 -1.34 9.73 24.57
CA ARG A 65 -0.48 8.87 25.41
C ARG A 65 -0.97 8.74 26.86
N ASN A 66 -1.80 9.67 27.32
CA ASN A 66 -2.25 9.81 28.71
C ASN A 66 -3.77 9.71 28.89
N ILE A 67 -4.52 9.19 27.91
CA ILE A 67 -5.96 8.96 28.09
C ILE A 67 -6.23 7.95 29.22
N ASN A 68 -7.45 8.00 29.75
CA ASN A 68 -7.99 6.99 30.66
C ASN A 68 -8.25 5.68 29.90
N LEU A 69 -7.85 4.55 30.49
CA LEU A 69 -7.93 3.23 29.87
C LEU A 69 -8.76 2.27 30.74
N LEU A 70 -9.43 1.32 30.11
CA LEU A 70 -9.82 0.09 30.79
C LEU A 70 -8.55 -0.69 31.13
N ALA A 71 -8.40 -1.09 32.41
CA ALA A 71 -7.28 -1.93 32.82
C ALA A 71 -7.26 -3.25 32.03
N PHE A 72 -6.06 -3.78 31.80
CA PHE A 72 -5.93 -5.11 31.18
C PHE A 72 -6.53 -6.18 32.09
N ASP A 73 -7.40 -7.01 31.53
CA ASP A 73 -8.00 -8.14 32.21
C ASP A 73 -7.63 -9.44 31.47
N PRO A 74 -6.61 -10.20 31.95
CA PRO A 74 -6.22 -11.46 31.33
C PRO A 74 -7.29 -12.56 31.46
N HIS A 75 -8.27 -12.40 32.35
CA HIS A 75 -9.37 -13.34 32.58
C HIS A 75 -10.70 -12.86 32.01
N ARG A 76 -10.66 -11.81 31.16
CA ARG A 76 -11.84 -11.31 30.46
C ARG A 76 -12.55 -12.45 29.77
N ASP A 77 -13.88 -12.47 29.91
CA ASP A 77 -14.72 -13.43 29.20
C ASP A 77 -14.51 -13.30 27.68
N SER A 78 -14.13 -14.41 27.05
CA SER A 78 -13.91 -14.49 25.61
C SER A 78 -15.14 -14.07 24.79
N ASN A 79 -16.35 -14.14 25.34
CA ASN A 79 -17.58 -13.70 24.67
C ASN A 79 -17.73 -12.17 24.60
N GLN A 80 -16.98 -11.43 25.42
CA GLN A 80 -16.94 -9.98 25.36
C GLN A 80 -15.98 -9.48 24.28
N PHE A 81 -15.09 -10.32 23.76
CA PHE A 81 -14.23 -9.97 22.62
C PHE A 81 -15.02 -10.09 21.32
N THR A 82 -15.01 -9.02 20.53
CA THR A 82 -15.59 -8.99 19.18
C THR A 82 -14.45 -8.81 18.18
N CYS A 83 -14.32 -9.73 17.22
CA CYS A 83 -13.32 -9.59 16.18
C CYS A 83 -13.62 -8.34 15.33
N ARG A 84 -12.63 -7.46 15.22
CA ARG A 84 -12.65 -6.29 14.33
C ARG A 84 -11.38 -6.30 13.51
N HIS A 85 -11.48 -5.84 12.27
CA HIS A 85 -10.34 -5.72 11.38
C HIS A 85 -9.87 -4.27 11.34
N ALA A 86 -8.57 -4.04 11.59
CA ALA A 86 -8.02 -2.69 11.58
C ALA A 86 -8.24 -1.96 10.24
N ALA A 87 -8.22 -2.71 9.13
CA ALA A 87 -8.41 -2.17 7.79
C ALA A 87 -9.80 -1.56 7.56
N ASP A 88 -10.84 -2.05 8.25
CA ASP A 88 -12.23 -1.63 8.02
C ASP A 88 -12.55 -0.26 8.63
N HIS A 89 -11.74 0.16 9.60
CA HIS A 89 -11.88 1.45 10.29
C HIS A 89 -10.73 2.42 10.01
N ALA A 90 -9.73 1.98 9.23
CA ALA A 90 -8.58 2.81 8.90
C ALA A 90 -8.94 3.94 7.91
N PRO A 91 -8.23 5.09 7.95
CA PRO A 91 -8.39 6.14 6.97
C PRO A 91 -8.19 5.62 5.53
N ALA A 92 -9.04 6.09 4.62
CA ALA A 92 -8.97 5.72 3.21
C ALA A 92 -7.66 6.20 2.57
N LEU A 93 -7.02 5.33 1.79
CA LEU A 93 -5.76 5.62 1.11
C LEU A 93 -6.02 6.12 -0.31
N THR A 94 -5.33 7.19 -0.72
CA THR A 94 -5.37 7.67 -2.11
C THR A 94 -4.36 6.91 -2.97
N THR A 95 -4.66 6.73 -4.27
CA THR A 95 -3.75 6.07 -5.23
C THR A 95 -2.37 6.73 -5.28
N GLN A 96 -2.34 8.07 -5.21
CA GLN A 96 -1.09 8.82 -5.25
C GLN A 96 -0.25 8.59 -3.99
N ALA A 97 -0.85 8.65 -2.80
CA ALA A 97 -0.12 8.41 -1.57
C ALA A 97 0.32 6.94 -1.43
N GLN A 98 -0.48 5.99 -1.92
CA GLN A 98 -0.09 4.59 -2.00
C GLN A 98 1.13 4.40 -2.90
N ALA A 99 1.17 5.03 -4.08
CA ALA A 99 2.32 4.93 -4.97
C ALA A 99 3.61 5.46 -4.31
N LEU A 100 3.53 6.56 -3.55
CA LEU A 100 4.67 7.09 -2.78
C LEU A 100 5.13 6.10 -1.69
N HIS A 101 4.18 5.46 -0.99
CA HIS A 101 4.49 4.45 0.01
C HIS A 101 5.17 3.22 -0.61
N GLU A 102 4.64 2.67 -1.70
CA GLU A 102 5.23 1.51 -2.40
C GLU A 102 6.61 1.84 -3.00
N GLN A 103 6.79 3.07 -3.51
CA GLN A 103 8.08 3.55 -3.96
C GLN A 103 9.11 3.56 -2.82
N ALA A 104 8.73 4.09 -1.65
CA ALA A 104 9.59 4.11 -0.48
C ALA A 104 9.96 2.69 -0.03
N MET A 105 8.99 1.76 -0.02
CA MET A 105 9.24 0.34 0.29
C MET A 105 10.22 -0.31 -0.70
N THR A 106 10.25 0.13 -1.96
CA THR A 106 11.23 -0.36 -2.96
C THR A 106 12.65 0.08 -2.63
N LEU A 107 12.83 1.31 -2.12
CA LEU A 107 14.13 1.86 -1.76
C LEU A 107 14.71 1.26 -0.48
N THR A 108 13.89 0.61 0.34
CA THR A 108 14.28 -0.03 1.61
C THR A 108 14.08 -1.54 1.57
N SER A 109 14.05 -2.13 0.38
CA SER A 109 13.85 -3.56 0.20
C SER A 109 14.97 -4.34 0.88
N GLY A 110 14.61 -5.42 1.59
CA GLY A 110 15.58 -6.34 2.21
C GLY A 110 16.47 -7.06 1.19
N LEU A 111 16.08 -7.07 -0.08
CA LEU A 111 16.86 -7.65 -1.18
C LEU A 111 18.01 -6.76 -1.66
N LEU A 112 18.03 -5.49 -1.25
CA LEU A 112 19.09 -4.54 -1.60
C LEU A 112 20.25 -4.68 -0.61
N TRP A 113 21.48 -4.51 -1.11
CA TRP A 113 22.63 -4.36 -0.22
C TRP A 113 22.44 -3.14 0.70
N PRO A 114 23.01 -3.12 1.91
CA PRO A 114 22.91 -1.97 2.81
C PRO A 114 23.31 -0.63 2.16
N GLU A 115 24.25 -0.64 1.21
CA GLU A 115 24.69 0.52 0.41
C GLU A 115 23.71 0.95 -0.68
N GLU A 116 22.72 0.15 -1.02
CA GLU A 116 21.72 0.46 -2.04
C GLU A 116 20.39 0.90 -1.42
N GLN A 117 20.21 0.63 -0.12
CA GLN A 117 19.02 1.03 0.63
C GLN A 117 19.01 2.53 0.89
N ASN A 118 18.27 3.28 0.09
CA ASN A 118 18.20 4.73 0.20
C ASN A 118 17.18 5.20 1.25
N TRP A 119 17.52 4.99 2.53
CA TRP A 119 16.70 5.38 3.66
C TRP A 119 16.33 6.87 3.70
N PRO A 120 17.24 7.84 3.44
CA PRO A 120 16.87 9.26 3.42
C PRO A 120 15.78 9.58 2.39
N ALA A 121 15.83 8.98 1.20
CA ALA A 121 14.79 9.16 0.19
C ALA A 121 13.48 8.48 0.58
N ALA A 122 13.54 7.27 1.12
CA ALA A 122 12.36 6.55 1.60
C ALA A 122 11.63 7.30 2.73
N MET A 123 12.38 7.84 3.70
CA MET A 123 11.84 8.64 4.80
C MET A 123 11.11 9.89 4.28
N LYS A 124 11.64 10.59 3.26
CA LYS A 124 10.96 11.73 2.64
C LYS A 124 9.67 11.32 1.93
N LEU A 125 9.69 10.21 1.20
CA LEU A 125 8.51 9.68 0.50
C LEU A 125 7.41 9.23 1.48
N TRP A 126 7.77 8.55 2.58
CA TRP A 126 6.80 8.20 3.61
C TRP A 126 6.23 9.42 4.32
N GLN A 127 7.06 10.44 4.60
CA GLN A 127 6.58 11.70 5.17
C GLN A 127 5.61 12.42 4.23
N GLN A 128 5.89 12.43 2.93
CA GLN A 128 4.99 12.98 1.91
C GLN A 128 3.68 12.18 1.79
N ALA A 129 3.74 10.85 1.79
CA ALA A 129 2.54 10.02 1.79
C ALA A 129 1.72 10.23 3.08
N ALA A 130 2.39 10.34 4.23
CA ALA A 130 1.74 10.60 5.52
C ALA A 130 1.03 11.96 5.56
N SER A 131 1.61 13.02 4.99
CA SER A 131 0.95 14.33 4.90
C SER A 131 -0.29 14.32 4.00
N MET A 132 -0.40 13.33 3.12
CA MET A 132 -1.59 13.05 2.31
C MET A 132 -2.59 12.10 2.99
N GLY A 133 -2.42 11.81 4.29
CA GLY A 133 -3.30 10.94 5.07
C GLY A 133 -2.97 9.44 5.01
N HIS A 134 -1.81 9.05 4.48
CA HIS A 134 -1.45 7.63 4.33
C HIS A 134 -0.92 7.02 5.64
N TRP A 135 -1.82 6.49 6.46
CA TRP A 135 -1.50 5.98 7.80
C TRP A 135 -0.42 4.88 7.83
N LYS A 136 -0.35 3.96 6.85
CA LYS A 136 0.72 2.94 6.81
C LYS A 136 2.10 3.57 6.60
N ALA A 137 2.17 4.63 5.81
CA ALA A 137 3.43 5.34 5.54
C ALA A 137 3.84 6.17 6.76
N ALA A 138 2.87 6.76 7.46
CA ALA A 138 3.10 7.42 8.73
C ALA A 138 3.66 6.43 9.77
N LEU A 139 3.07 5.23 9.91
CA LEU A 139 3.61 4.19 10.78
C LEU A 139 5.02 3.76 10.38
N MET A 140 5.29 3.53 9.09
CA MET A 140 6.64 3.22 8.61
C MET A 140 7.63 4.32 8.96
N TRP A 141 7.28 5.58 8.71
CA TRP A 141 8.13 6.71 9.07
C TRP A 141 8.40 6.74 10.57
N LEU A 142 7.38 6.59 11.41
CA LEU A 142 7.51 6.67 12.87
C LEU A 142 8.40 5.56 13.44
N GLN A 143 8.22 4.32 12.99
CA GLN A 143 9.00 3.20 13.50
C GLN A 143 10.47 3.29 13.10
N ASN A 144 10.76 3.68 11.86
CA ASN A 144 12.13 3.88 11.41
C ASN A 144 12.77 5.15 12.04
N ALA A 145 11.99 6.22 12.22
CA ALA A 145 12.45 7.44 12.90
C ALA A 145 12.75 7.20 14.38
N ARG A 146 12.03 6.29 15.04
CA ARG A 146 12.24 5.98 16.46
C ARG A 146 13.64 5.45 16.74
N THR A 147 14.10 4.49 15.93
CA THR A 147 15.37 3.79 16.14
C THR A 147 16.53 4.40 15.35
N GLY A 148 16.23 5.13 14.28
CA GLY A 148 17.21 5.42 13.23
C GLY A 148 17.44 4.20 12.34
N VAL A 149 17.94 4.43 11.13
CA VAL A 149 18.11 3.42 10.07
C VAL A 149 19.33 3.72 9.18
N GLY A 150 19.76 2.74 8.40
CA GLY A 150 20.86 2.89 7.45
C GLY A 150 22.26 2.96 8.08
N ILE A 151 22.41 2.52 9.33
CA ILE A 151 23.70 2.52 10.05
C ILE A 151 24.76 1.62 9.38
N ASN A 152 24.31 0.58 8.67
CA ASN A 152 25.18 -0.38 7.99
C ASN A 152 25.66 0.09 6.60
N SER A 153 25.25 1.26 6.12
CA SER A 153 25.80 1.82 4.88
C SER A 153 27.25 2.22 5.14
N SER A 154 28.20 1.52 4.51
CA SER A 154 29.66 1.73 4.66
C SER A 154 30.15 3.18 4.49
N LYS A 155 29.37 4.05 3.83
CA LYS A 155 29.71 5.47 3.61
C LYS A 155 28.87 6.45 4.43
N GLY A 156 27.99 5.99 5.31
CA GLY A 156 27.06 6.82 6.09
C GLY A 156 26.05 7.65 5.28
N ALA A 157 26.11 7.63 3.94
CA ALA A 157 25.28 8.44 3.05
C ALA A 157 23.78 8.11 3.14
N PHE A 158 23.44 6.90 3.55
CA PHE A 158 22.08 6.45 3.75
C PHE A 158 21.68 6.34 5.22
N TYR A 159 22.48 6.90 6.13
CA TYR A 159 22.11 6.95 7.54
C TYR A 159 21.04 8.01 7.80
N VAL A 160 20.00 7.63 8.55
CA VAL A 160 19.01 8.55 9.10
C VAL A 160 19.04 8.40 10.62
N PRO A 161 19.45 9.44 11.37
CA PRO A 161 19.49 9.36 12.82
C PRO A 161 18.07 9.27 13.40
N PRO A 162 17.92 8.73 14.62
CA PRO A 162 16.64 8.72 15.29
C PRO A 162 16.13 10.15 15.51
N ALA A 163 14.83 10.34 15.34
CA ALA A 163 14.13 11.56 15.69
C ALA A 163 14.02 11.69 17.22
N THR A 164 13.67 12.89 17.70
CA THR A 164 13.42 13.08 19.13
C THR A 164 12.19 12.25 19.55
N PRO A 165 12.19 11.66 20.77
CA PRO A 165 11.04 10.89 21.24
C PRO A 165 9.72 11.65 21.18
N GLU A 166 9.73 12.96 21.48
CA GLU A 166 8.54 13.80 21.39
C GLU A 166 7.99 13.92 19.96
N THR A 167 8.85 13.92 18.93
CA THR A 167 8.41 13.94 17.52
C THR A 167 7.66 12.64 17.17
N VAL A 168 8.22 11.49 17.59
CA VAL A 168 7.62 10.18 17.37
C VAL A 168 6.31 10.03 18.14
N LEU A 169 6.28 10.49 19.40
CA LEU A 169 5.06 10.48 20.21
C LEU A 169 3.97 11.34 19.56
N LYS A 170 4.25 12.59 19.19
CA LYS A 170 3.26 13.45 18.51
C LYS A 170 2.71 12.85 17.22
N GLY A 171 3.57 12.23 16.41
CA GLY A 171 3.13 11.56 15.19
C GLY A 171 2.25 10.32 15.47
N THR A 172 2.60 9.54 16.50
CA THR A 172 1.78 8.39 16.94
C THR A 172 0.44 8.85 17.48
N GLU A 173 0.43 9.92 18.29
CA GLU A 173 -0.78 10.55 18.81
C GLU A 173 -1.69 11.05 17.69
N ALA A 174 -1.13 11.64 16.64
CA ALA A 174 -1.91 12.05 15.46
C ALA A 174 -2.59 10.85 14.76
N LEU A 175 -1.94 9.69 14.71
CA LEU A 175 -2.53 8.46 14.17
C LEU A 175 -3.59 7.86 15.12
N MET A 176 -3.37 7.94 16.44
CA MET A 176 -4.40 7.56 17.42
C MET A 176 -5.67 8.39 17.26
N ARG A 177 -5.53 9.71 17.04
CA ARG A 177 -6.67 10.60 16.76
C ARG A 177 -7.38 10.26 15.44
N GLN A 178 -6.69 9.65 14.48
CA GLN A 178 -7.28 9.12 13.25
C GLN A 178 -7.90 7.73 13.41
N GLY A 179 -7.89 7.14 14.62
CA GLY A 179 -8.46 5.82 14.89
C GLY A 179 -7.59 4.66 14.40
N VAL A 180 -6.32 4.88 14.09
CA VAL A 180 -5.41 3.82 13.61
C VAL A 180 -5.06 2.89 14.78
N ALA A 181 -5.64 1.69 14.80
CA ALA A 181 -5.47 0.71 15.90
C ALA A 181 -4.00 0.40 16.23
N ASP A 182 -3.15 0.24 15.20
CA ASP A 182 -1.72 -0.01 15.37
C ASP A 182 -0.97 1.13 16.07
N ALA A 183 -1.48 2.37 16.06
CA ALA A 183 -0.89 3.47 16.80
C ALA A 183 -1.06 3.29 18.32
N PHE A 184 -2.19 2.73 18.76
CA PHE A 184 -2.42 2.35 20.17
C PHE A 184 -1.50 1.20 20.58
N PHE A 185 -1.27 0.24 19.69
CA PHE A 185 -0.31 -0.84 19.94
C PHE A 185 1.11 -0.30 20.20
N TRP A 186 1.58 0.62 19.35
CA TRP A 186 2.88 1.24 19.53
C TRP A 186 2.95 2.16 20.75
N MET A 187 1.85 2.82 21.10
CA MET A 187 1.78 3.57 22.35
C MET A 187 1.96 2.67 23.57
N GLY A 188 1.39 1.46 23.55
CA GLY A 188 1.65 0.43 24.57
C GLY A 188 3.13 0.07 24.68
N ASP A 189 3.82 -0.12 23.55
CA ASP A 189 5.26 -0.36 23.52
C ASP A 189 6.07 0.81 24.10
N TYR A 190 5.64 2.05 23.87
CA TYR A 190 6.29 3.22 24.46
C TYR A 190 6.09 3.29 25.98
N HIS A 191 4.90 2.94 26.49
CA HIS A 191 4.66 2.81 27.93
C HIS A 191 5.50 1.71 28.56
N LEU A 192 5.61 0.53 27.92
CA LEU A 192 6.41 -0.56 28.46
C LEU A 192 7.89 -0.16 28.59
N ASN A 193 8.44 0.51 27.57
CA ASN A 193 9.86 0.87 27.52
C ASN A 193 10.18 2.25 28.12
N GLY A 194 9.16 3.03 28.54
CA GLY A 194 9.32 4.42 28.95
C GLY A 194 9.83 5.36 27.83
N TYR A 195 9.58 5.02 26.56
CA TYR A 195 10.13 5.76 25.42
C TYR A 195 9.53 7.18 25.31
N GLY A 196 10.33 8.20 25.62
CA GLY A 196 9.89 9.59 25.64
C GLY A 196 8.87 9.92 26.74
N LEU A 197 8.72 9.04 27.72
CA LEU A 197 7.82 9.19 28.86
C LEU A 197 8.63 9.40 30.14
N LYS A 198 7.98 9.89 31.20
CA LYS A 198 8.63 10.14 32.49
C LYS A 198 9.17 8.86 33.13
N ARG A 199 8.48 7.74 32.93
CA ARG A 199 8.82 6.40 33.41
C ARG A 199 8.15 5.34 32.55
N ALA A 200 8.66 4.13 32.61
CA ALA A 200 7.95 2.95 32.12
C ALA A 200 6.71 2.67 32.99
N ASP A 201 5.66 2.15 32.36
CA ASP A 201 4.36 1.82 32.98
C ASP A 201 3.76 0.59 32.29
N ALA A 202 3.98 -0.58 32.89
CA ALA A 202 3.55 -1.86 32.33
C ALA A 202 2.01 -1.99 32.33
N ASP A 203 1.33 -1.48 33.35
CA ASP A 203 -0.13 -1.58 33.46
C ASP A 203 -0.80 -0.78 32.33
N ARG A 204 -0.31 0.44 32.06
CA ARG A 204 -0.77 1.23 30.90
C ARG A 204 -0.40 0.57 29.58
N ALA A 205 0.77 -0.05 29.47
CA ALA A 205 1.18 -0.75 28.26
C ALA A 205 0.19 -1.87 27.89
N TRP A 206 -0.13 -2.74 28.84
CA TRP A 206 -1.09 -3.82 28.65
C TRP A 206 -2.51 -3.30 28.36
N ALA A 207 -2.94 -2.23 29.04
CA ALA A 207 -4.22 -1.60 28.76
C ALA A 207 -4.30 -1.00 27.34
N PHE A 208 -3.22 -0.39 26.83
CA PHE A 208 -3.13 0.07 25.45
C PHE A 208 -3.16 -1.08 24.44
N TRP A 209 -2.50 -2.20 24.73
CA TRP A 209 -2.57 -3.39 23.88
C TRP A 209 -3.95 -4.02 23.88
N GLN A 210 -4.64 -4.11 25.02
CA GLN A 210 -6.03 -4.59 25.05
C GLN A 210 -6.94 -3.69 24.22
N LEU A 211 -6.85 -2.36 24.40
CA LEU A 211 -7.60 -1.40 23.61
C LEU A 211 -7.27 -1.53 22.11
N ALA A 212 -6.00 -1.66 21.74
CA ALA A 212 -5.59 -1.85 20.35
C ALA A 212 -6.15 -3.15 19.76
N ALA A 213 -6.20 -4.24 20.53
CA ALA A 213 -6.76 -5.52 20.11
C ALA A 213 -8.28 -5.42 19.88
N ASP A 214 -9.00 -4.74 20.78
CA ASP A 214 -10.44 -4.45 20.64
C ASP A 214 -10.74 -3.52 19.45
N MET A 215 -9.79 -2.65 19.09
CA MET A 215 -9.85 -1.80 17.90
C MET A 215 -9.46 -2.54 16.60
N GLY A 216 -9.02 -3.80 16.71
CA GLY A 216 -8.72 -4.65 15.56
C GLY A 216 -7.25 -4.74 15.16
N SER A 217 -6.30 -4.21 15.95
CA SER A 217 -4.87 -4.38 15.65
C SER A 217 -4.47 -5.86 15.75
N ALA A 218 -4.18 -6.48 14.62
CA ALA A 218 -3.73 -7.88 14.58
C ALA A 218 -2.45 -8.11 15.41
N LYS A 219 -1.56 -7.12 15.45
CA LYS A 219 -0.35 -7.14 16.30
C LYS A 219 -0.70 -7.23 17.78
N ALA A 220 -1.65 -6.41 18.22
CA ALA A 220 -2.10 -6.41 19.60
C ALA A 220 -2.85 -7.70 19.95
N GLN A 221 -3.71 -8.19 19.05
CA GLN A 221 -4.41 -9.46 19.22
C GLN A 221 -3.43 -10.62 19.43
N THR A 222 -2.39 -10.74 18.59
CA THR A 222 -1.34 -11.75 18.74
C THR A 222 -0.49 -11.53 20.00
N LYS A 223 -0.19 -10.27 20.36
CA LYS A 223 0.59 -9.95 21.56
C LYS A 223 -0.14 -10.30 22.86
N ILE A 224 -1.45 -10.05 22.93
CA ILE A 224 -2.27 -10.47 24.07
C ILE A 224 -2.37 -12.01 24.07
N ALA A 225 -2.67 -12.63 22.93
CA ALA A 225 -2.76 -14.09 22.86
C ALA A 225 -1.48 -14.81 23.32
N SER A 226 -0.29 -14.25 23.07
CA SER A 226 0.98 -14.90 23.42
C SER A 226 1.21 -15.08 24.92
N VAL A 227 0.39 -14.47 25.78
CA VAL A 227 0.47 -14.61 27.24
C VAL A 227 -0.76 -15.30 27.85
N LEU A 228 -1.68 -15.83 27.04
CA LEU A 228 -2.93 -16.45 27.51
C LEU A 228 -2.95 -17.99 27.38
N GLY A 229 -1.82 -18.59 27.03
CA GLY A 229 -1.69 -20.00 26.66
C GLY A 229 -1.43 -20.96 27.82
N LEU A 230 -1.51 -20.53 29.08
CA LEU A 230 -1.33 -21.48 30.20
C LEU A 230 -2.50 -22.45 30.26
N GLY A 231 -2.20 -23.74 30.44
CA GLY A 231 -3.21 -24.80 30.48
C GLY A 231 -4.10 -24.78 31.73
N SER A 232 -3.68 -24.12 32.81
CA SER A 232 -4.50 -24.00 34.03
C SER A 232 -4.15 -22.80 34.89
N ARG A 233 -5.13 -22.32 35.68
CA ARG A 233 -4.99 -21.19 36.61
C ARG A 233 -3.92 -21.45 37.68
N ASP A 234 -3.71 -22.71 38.07
CA ASP A 234 -2.74 -23.07 39.10
C ASP A 234 -1.29 -22.76 38.67
N MET A 235 -1.02 -22.81 37.36
CA MET A 235 0.30 -22.51 36.80
C MET A 235 0.68 -21.04 36.93
N GLU A 236 -0.27 -20.12 37.01
CA GLU A 236 -0.01 -18.67 37.07
C GLU A 236 0.73 -18.23 38.33
N THR A 237 0.64 -19.03 39.39
CA THR A 237 1.35 -18.76 40.65
C THR A 237 2.81 -19.19 40.61
N GLN A 238 3.21 -19.94 39.59
CA GLN A 238 4.57 -20.48 39.49
C GLN A 238 5.55 -19.40 39.02
N PRO A 239 6.78 -19.36 39.59
CA PRO A 239 7.77 -18.34 39.24
C PRO A 239 8.16 -18.29 37.76
N ASP A 240 8.09 -19.43 37.07
CA ASP A 240 8.52 -19.61 35.67
C ASP A 240 7.50 -19.06 34.67
N PHE A 241 6.23 -18.91 35.06
CA PHE A 241 5.13 -18.44 34.19
C PHE A 241 4.67 -17.01 34.55
N ARG A 242 5.54 -16.23 35.18
CA ARG A 242 5.21 -14.85 35.56
C ARG A 242 4.92 -13.99 34.33
N GLY A 243 3.73 -13.39 34.29
CA GLY A 243 3.27 -12.59 33.15
C GLY A 243 2.60 -13.42 32.06
N GLU A 244 2.22 -14.65 32.36
CA GLU A 244 1.35 -15.51 31.56
C GLU A 244 0.12 -15.90 32.38
N TRP A 245 -0.98 -16.19 31.69
CA TRP A 245 -2.30 -16.43 32.25
C TRP A 245 -3.01 -17.58 31.52
N ALA A 246 -3.94 -18.24 32.20
CA ALA A 246 -4.77 -19.28 31.61
C ALA A 246 -6.07 -18.68 31.06
N ASN A 247 -6.15 -18.50 29.73
CA ASN A 247 -7.38 -18.09 29.03
C ASN A 247 -7.36 -18.53 27.55
N GLU A 248 -7.28 -19.84 27.33
CA GLU A 248 -7.25 -20.45 25.99
C GLU A 248 -8.42 -20.01 25.08
N PRO A 249 -9.69 -19.92 25.54
CA PRO A 249 -10.79 -19.49 24.66
C PRO A 249 -10.61 -18.07 24.12
N LEU A 250 -10.12 -17.13 24.94
CA LEU A 250 -9.81 -15.77 24.48
C LEU A 250 -8.59 -15.76 23.56
N MET A 251 -7.54 -16.53 23.90
CA MET A 251 -6.35 -16.70 23.06
C MET A 251 -6.72 -17.13 21.64
N LEU A 252 -7.52 -18.20 21.49
CA LEU A 252 -7.94 -18.72 20.19
C LEU A 252 -8.73 -17.68 19.39
N LYS A 253 -9.71 -17.00 20.00
CA LYS A 253 -10.49 -15.95 19.32
C LYS A 253 -9.62 -14.77 18.85
N LEU A 254 -8.64 -14.35 19.65
CA LEU A 254 -7.71 -13.28 19.26
C LEU A 254 -6.84 -13.71 18.07
N LEU A 255 -6.30 -14.94 18.11
CA LEU A 255 -5.46 -15.47 17.06
C LEU A 255 -6.23 -15.73 15.76
N GLU A 256 -7.45 -16.25 15.84
CA GLU A 256 -8.36 -16.42 14.69
C GLU A 256 -8.63 -15.08 14.01
N CYS A 257 -8.93 -14.04 14.79
CA CYS A 257 -9.16 -12.70 14.26
C CYS A 257 -7.90 -12.14 13.58
N ALA A 258 -6.73 -12.24 14.22
CA ALA A 258 -5.48 -11.77 13.64
C ALA A 258 -5.09 -12.55 12.37
N HIS A 259 -5.32 -13.86 12.34
CA HIS A 259 -5.10 -14.71 11.18
C HIS A 259 -6.03 -14.32 10.01
N ALA A 260 -7.32 -14.09 10.28
CA ALA A 260 -8.30 -13.65 9.26
C ALA A 260 -7.97 -12.27 8.66
N GLN A 261 -7.26 -11.42 9.40
CA GLN A 261 -6.72 -10.15 8.88
C GLN A 261 -5.52 -10.35 7.93
N GLY A 262 -5.00 -11.57 7.79
CA GLY A 262 -3.79 -11.89 7.03
C GLY A 262 -2.51 -11.54 7.77
N TYR A 263 -2.52 -11.52 9.10
CA TYR A 263 -1.32 -11.30 9.91
C TYR A 263 -0.57 -12.62 10.12
N GLY A 264 0.42 -12.87 9.27
CA GLY A 264 1.24 -14.09 9.27
C GLY A 264 1.70 -14.57 10.65
N PRO A 265 2.25 -13.71 11.53
CA PRO A 265 2.71 -14.11 12.86
C PRO A 265 1.63 -14.71 13.78
N ALA A 266 0.33 -14.50 13.51
CA ALA A 266 -0.75 -15.14 14.25
C ALA A 266 -1.00 -16.60 13.83
N SER A 267 -0.56 -16.99 12.63
CA SER A 267 -0.94 -18.28 12.03
C SER A 267 -0.24 -19.45 12.70
N VAL A 268 1.03 -19.30 13.08
CA VAL A 268 1.79 -20.34 13.79
C VAL A 268 1.26 -20.61 15.18
N PRO A 269 1.09 -19.61 16.08
CA PRO A 269 0.54 -19.89 17.40
C PRO A 269 -0.88 -20.49 17.31
N LEU A 270 -1.71 -20.06 16.36
CA LEU A 270 -3.04 -20.67 16.15
C LEU A 270 -2.93 -22.11 15.67
N GLY A 271 -2.16 -22.36 14.61
CA GLY A 271 -2.00 -23.69 14.02
C GLY A 271 -1.39 -24.68 15.00
N ARG A 272 -0.36 -24.25 15.74
CA ARG A 272 0.31 -25.05 16.78
C ARG A 272 -0.63 -25.38 17.93
N GLU A 273 -1.44 -24.44 18.40
CA GLU A 273 -2.39 -24.75 19.48
C GLU A 273 -3.43 -25.77 19.03
N LEU A 274 -3.96 -25.62 17.80
CA LEU A 274 -4.90 -26.59 17.23
C LEU A 274 -4.28 -27.98 17.08
N ASP A 275 -3.02 -28.05 16.64
CA ASP A 275 -2.24 -29.28 16.51
C ASP A 275 -2.03 -29.97 17.86
N LEU A 276 -1.54 -29.23 18.87
CA LEU A 276 -1.33 -29.72 20.23
C LEU A 276 -2.64 -30.15 20.89
N ASN A 277 -3.74 -29.43 20.65
CA ASN A 277 -5.06 -29.81 21.13
C ASN A 277 -5.55 -31.13 20.54
N ALA A 278 -5.34 -31.33 19.25
CA ALA A 278 -5.68 -32.57 18.59
C ALA A 278 -4.86 -33.74 19.16
N GLU A 279 -3.55 -33.56 19.33
CA GLU A 279 -2.64 -34.56 19.90
C GLU A 279 -2.97 -34.90 21.36
N ALA A 280 -3.33 -33.90 22.16
CA ALA A 280 -3.72 -34.07 23.56
C ALA A 280 -5.13 -34.66 23.74
N GLY A 281 -5.84 -35.00 22.67
CA GLY A 281 -7.23 -35.48 22.73
C GLY A 281 -8.24 -34.41 23.17
N ARG A 282 -7.89 -33.13 23.06
CA ARG A 282 -8.72 -31.97 23.38
C ARG A 282 -9.42 -31.40 22.14
N ALA A 283 -9.67 -32.26 21.15
CA ALA A 283 -10.27 -31.82 19.90
C ALA A 283 -11.70 -31.33 20.07
N VAL A 284 -11.99 -30.21 19.39
CA VAL A 284 -13.36 -29.67 19.33
C VAL A 284 -14.27 -30.73 18.73
N ASN A 285 -15.41 -30.99 19.37
CA ASN A 285 -16.37 -32.02 18.98
C ASN A 285 -15.80 -33.45 18.92
N ALA A 286 -14.66 -33.72 19.59
CA ALA A 286 -13.95 -34.99 19.53
C ALA A 286 -13.56 -35.45 18.10
N ASP A 287 -13.40 -34.51 17.17
CA ASP A 287 -12.97 -34.78 15.80
C ASP A 287 -11.51 -34.35 15.59
N THR A 288 -10.60 -35.24 16.00
CA THR A 288 -9.14 -35.04 15.89
C THR A 288 -8.69 -34.82 14.44
N ASP A 289 -9.24 -35.57 13.49
CA ASP A 289 -8.86 -35.48 12.07
C ASP A 289 -9.30 -34.15 11.44
N ALA A 290 -10.48 -33.65 11.78
CA ALA A 290 -10.90 -32.32 11.35
C ALA A 290 -10.03 -31.23 11.97
N GLN A 291 -9.61 -31.38 13.22
CA GLN A 291 -8.75 -30.39 13.86
C GLN A 291 -7.34 -30.38 13.26
N TYR A 292 -6.72 -31.53 12.99
CA TYR A 292 -5.45 -31.58 12.27
C TYR A 292 -5.56 -30.95 10.88
N ARG A 293 -6.64 -31.24 10.13
CA ARG A 293 -6.89 -30.58 8.84
C ARG A 293 -7.01 -29.07 8.99
N ARG A 294 -7.68 -28.58 10.05
CA ARG A 294 -7.79 -27.14 10.33
C ARG A 294 -6.44 -26.52 10.69
N ALA A 295 -5.64 -27.17 11.54
CA ALA A 295 -4.30 -26.73 11.90
C ALA A 295 -3.40 -26.63 10.66
N LEU A 296 -3.39 -27.68 9.83
CA LEU A 296 -2.65 -27.72 8.58
C LEU A 296 -3.08 -26.59 7.63
N GLN A 297 -4.40 -26.35 7.51
CA GLN A 297 -4.93 -25.25 6.70
C GLN A 297 -4.49 -23.87 7.22
N VAL A 298 -4.59 -23.63 8.54
CA VAL A 298 -4.17 -22.36 9.16
C VAL A 298 -2.68 -22.08 8.93
N LEU A 299 -1.82 -23.10 9.09
CA LEU A 299 -0.39 -22.97 8.83
C LEU A 299 -0.13 -22.71 7.34
N HIS A 300 -0.81 -23.43 6.46
CA HIS A 300 -0.68 -23.26 5.02
C HIS A 300 -1.12 -21.86 4.56
N ASP A 301 -2.24 -21.36 5.07
CA ASP A 301 -2.69 -20.00 4.82
C ASP A 301 -1.73 -18.97 5.43
N GLY A 302 -1.08 -19.29 6.56
CA GLY A 302 0.04 -18.55 7.13
C GLY A 302 1.17 -18.32 6.13
N VAL A 303 1.54 -19.35 5.35
CA VAL A 303 2.54 -19.22 4.27
C VAL A 303 2.05 -18.28 3.18
N LYS A 304 0.77 -18.37 2.78
CA LYS A 304 0.17 -17.47 1.77
C LYS A 304 0.30 -16.00 2.18
N VAL A 305 0.10 -15.70 3.46
CA VAL A 305 0.17 -14.34 4.01
C VAL A 305 1.58 -13.95 4.52
N GLY A 306 2.59 -14.76 4.24
CA GLY A 306 4.00 -14.42 4.43
C GLY A 306 4.60 -14.77 5.79
N SER A 307 4.09 -15.80 6.47
CA SER A 307 4.72 -16.34 7.69
C SER A 307 5.85 -17.31 7.33
N GLU A 308 7.09 -16.88 7.55
CA GLU A 308 8.27 -17.76 7.47
C GLU A 308 8.15 -18.93 8.45
N ASP A 309 7.77 -18.63 9.70
CA ASP A 309 7.63 -19.62 10.76
C ASP A 309 6.62 -20.71 10.39
N ALA A 310 5.51 -20.37 9.72
CA ALA A 310 4.53 -21.35 9.27
C ALA A 310 5.10 -22.26 8.17
N ALA A 311 5.90 -21.69 7.26
CA ALA A 311 6.57 -22.46 6.23
C ALA A 311 7.62 -23.40 6.83
N ASN A 312 8.38 -22.95 7.83
CA ASN A 312 9.33 -23.80 8.56
C ASN A 312 8.62 -24.90 9.36
N TYR A 313 7.50 -24.60 10.02
CA TYR A 313 6.69 -25.59 10.74
C TYR A 313 6.21 -26.70 9.80
N LEU A 314 5.65 -26.33 8.65
CA LEU A 314 5.17 -27.27 7.65
C LEU A 314 6.30 -28.04 6.97
N PHE A 315 7.47 -27.42 6.78
CA PHE A 315 8.66 -28.13 6.32
C PHE A 315 8.99 -29.29 7.26
N VAL A 316 9.13 -29.03 8.57
CA VAL A 316 9.45 -30.08 9.56
C VAL A 316 8.36 -31.15 9.58
N ALA A 317 7.09 -30.75 9.69
CA ALA A 317 5.98 -31.69 9.79
C ALA A 317 5.90 -32.68 8.61
N PHE A 318 6.15 -32.21 7.38
CA PHE A 318 6.16 -33.08 6.19
C PHE A 318 7.45 -33.90 6.05
N ASP A 319 8.59 -33.44 6.55
CA ASP A 319 9.87 -34.18 6.48
C ASP A 319 9.87 -35.35 7.48
N ASP A 320 9.40 -35.08 8.70
CA ASP A 320 9.33 -36.05 9.79
C ASP A 320 8.07 -36.92 9.76
N GLY A 321 7.01 -36.47 9.09
CA GLY A 321 5.74 -37.18 9.04
C GLY A 321 5.05 -37.14 10.40
N ASP A 322 4.75 -35.92 10.87
CA ASP A 322 4.06 -35.71 12.14
C ASP A 322 2.59 -36.13 12.08
N ALA A 323 1.94 -36.23 13.26
CA ALA A 323 0.51 -36.51 13.36
C ALA A 323 -0.35 -35.49 12.60
N LEU A 324 0.09 -34.21 12.58
CA LEU A 324 -0.51 -33.12 11.79
C LEU A 324 -0.71 -33.49 10.31
N VAL A 325 0.22 -34.26 9.74
CA VAL A 325 0.20 -34.71 8.34
C VAL A 325 -0.15 -36.20 8.23
N GLN A 326 -0.81 -36.75 9.26
CA GLN A 326 -1.27 -38.14 9.33
C GLN A 326 -0.14 -39.16 9.17
N TYR A 327 1.04 -38.85 9.71
CA TYR A 327 2.24 -39.68 9.61
C TYR A 327 2.72 -39.92 8.17
N ALA A 328 2.26 -39.11 7.21
CA ALA A 328 2.61 -39.22 5.80
C ALA A 328 3.84 -38.36 5.47
N LYS A 329 5.03 -38.96 5.57
CA LYS A 329 6.28 -38.32 5.12
C LYS A 329 6.19 -37.91 3.64
N ASP A 330 6.41 -36.63 3.36
CA ASP A 330 6.48 -36.08 2.01
C ASP A 330 7.66 -35.10 1.88
N PRO A 331 8.88 -35.62 1.63
CA PRO A 331 10.07 -34.79 1.50
C PRO A 331 10.02 -33.85 0.28
N ALA A 332 9.17 -34.13 -0.72
CA ALA A 332 9.01 -33.24 -1.87
C ALA A 332 8.19 -32.00 -1.49
N ARG A 333 7.12 -32.16 -0.70
CA ARG A 333 6.34 -31.04 -0.15
C ARG A 333 7.16 -30.27 0.89
N ALA A 334 7.87 -30.97 1.78
CA ALA A 334 8.77 -30.37 2.77
C ALA A 334 9.80 -29.44 2.11
N ARG A 335 10.49 -29.90 1.06
CA ARG A 335 11.48 -29.08 0.31
C ARG A 335 10.89 -27.80 -0.29
N ARG A 336 9.65 -27.84 -0.78
CA ARG A 336 8.99 -26.63 -1.32
C ARG A 336 8.63 -25.64 -0.22
N TYR A 337 8.12 -26.11 0.93
CA TYR A 337 7.92 -25.23 2.08
C TYR A 337 9.23 -24.60 2.56
N LYS A 338 10.31 -25.37 2.65
CA LYS A 338 11.63 -24.84 3.00
C LYS A 338 12.10 -23.75 2.03
N THR A 339 11.92 -23.97 0.74
CA THR A 339 12.25 -22.98 -0.31
C THR A 339 11.45 -21.69 -0.14
N LEU A 340 10.16 -21.79 0.21
CA LEU A 340 9.31 -20.62 0.47
C LEU A 340 9.67 -19.92 1.78
N ALA A 341 10.06 -20.67 2.82
CA ALA A 341 10.57 -20.11 4.07
C ALA A 341 11.83 -19.27 3.81
N ASP A 342 12.80 -19.81 3.05
CA ASP A 342 14.02 -19.08 2.68
C ASP A 342 13.70 -17.81 1.88
N ALA A 343 12.69 -17.86 1.01
CA ALA A 343 12.24 -16.68 0.26
C ALA A 343 11.62 -15.60 1.17
N LEU A 344 10.85 -16.00 2.19
CA LEU A 344 10.22 -15.11 3.17
C LEU A 344 11.23 -14.52 4.14
N TYR A 345 12.21 -15.31 4.57
CA TYR A 345 13.33 -14.84 5.39
C TYR A 345 14.08 -13.70 4.69
N ASN A 346 14.37 -13.86 3.39
CA ASN A 346 15.10 -12.87 2.60
C ASN A 346 14.25 -11.63 2.23
N ASP A 347 12.92 -11.75 2.12
CA ASP A 347 12.02 -10.62 1.85
C ASP A 347 10.67 -10.82 2.58
N PRO A 348 10.54 -10.29 3.80
CA PRO A 348 9.34 -10.45 4.64
C PRO A 348 8.06 -9.82 4.07
N ASP A 349 8.18 -8.98 3.03
CA ASP A 349 7.04 -8.37 2.34
C ASP A 349 6.44 -9.29 1.25
N ARG A 350 7.07 -10.43 0.94
CA ARG A 350 6.54 -11.41 -0.02
C ARG A 350 5.25 -12.03 0.46
N ARG A 351 4.34 -12.31 -0.47
CA ARG A 351 3.09 -13.03 -0.24
C ARG A 351 2.91 -14.07 -1.33
N PHE A 352 2.27 -15.18 -0.99
CA PHE A 352 2.03 -16.31 -1.88
C PHE A 352 0.54 -16.64 -1.99
N PRO A 353 -0.31 -15.71 -2.45
CA PRO A 353 -1.76 -15.93 -2.52
C PRO A 353 -2.14 -17.09 -3.46
N ASN A 354 -1.27 -17.43 -4.41
CA ASN A 354 -1.49 -18.51 -5.39
C ASN A 354 -0.71 -19.78 -5.04
N LEU A 355 -0.36 -19.98 -3.76
CA LEU A 355 0.41 -21.14 -3.28
C LEU A 355 -0.21 -22.48 -3.70
N ASP A 356 -1.54 -22.59 -3.68
CA ASP A 356 -2.27 -23.83 -4.03
C ASP A 356 -2.00 -24.29 -5.48
N LYS A 357 -1.59 -23.37 -6.37
CA LYS A 357 -1.22 -23.67 -7.76
C LYS A 357 0.01 -24.58 -7.86
N VAL A 358 0.98 -24.39 -6.97
CA VAL A 358 2.26 -25.12 -6.98
C VAL A 358 2.41 -26.07 -5.80
N LEU A 359 1.62 -25.90 -4.75
CA LEU A 359 1.73 -26.63 -3.50
C LEU A 359 0.35 -26.92 -2.89
N PRO A 360 -0.52 -27.67 -3.57
CA PRO A 360 -1.80 -28.03 -2.99
C PRO A 360 -1.60 -28.95 -1.77
N LEU A 361 -2.46 -28.78 -0.76
CA LEU A 361 -2.48 -29.64 0.43
C LEU A 361 -2.86 -31.09 0.06
N PRO A 362 -2.38 -32.09 0.83
CA PRO A 362 -2.83 -33.48 0.70
C PRO A 362 -4.37 -33.58 0.75
N PRO A 363 -4.98 -34.51 0.01
CA PRO A 363 -4.37 -35.62 -0.75
C PRO A 363 -3.94 -35.25 -2.18
N ALA A 364 -4.00 -33.98 -2.58
CA ALA A 364 -3.68 -33.58 -3.95
C ALA A 364 -2.21 -33.87 -4.30
N LYS A 365 -1.99 -34.40 -5.51
CA LYS A 365 -0.65 -34.66 -6.05
C LYS A 365 0.06 -33.34 -6.35
N LEU A 366 1.37 -33.29 -6.07
CA LEU A 366 2.20 -32.15 -6.42
C LEU A 366 2.43 -32.07 -7.93
N PRO A 367 2.35 -30.88 -8.55
CA PRO A 367 2.77 -30.69 -9.94
C PRO A 367 4.29 -30.90 -10.08
N GLN A 368 4.78 -31.30 -11.25
CA GLN A 368 6.22 -31.50 -11.48
C GLN A 368 6.98 -30.18 -11.35
N TRP A 369 8.12 -30.19 -10.64
CA TRP A 369 8.96 -29.03 -10.39
C TRP A 369 10.39 -29.30 -10.82
N ASP A 370 11.01 -28.36 -11.51
CA ASP A 370 12.40 -28.39 -11.97
C ASP A 370 13.43 -28.19 -10.85
N SER A 371 12.97 -28.09 -9.59
CA SER A 371 13.79 -27.79 -8.41
C SER A 371 14.45 -26.41 -8.44
N ASN A 372 14.02 -25.51 -9.33
CA ASN A 372 14.47 -24.13 -9.34
C ASN A 372 13.65 -23.30 -8.33
N PRO A 373 14.27 -22.72 -7.28
CA PRO A 373 13.55 -21.90 -6.30
C PRO A 373 12.76 -20.75 -6.94
N LYS A 374 13.31 -20.15 -7.98
CA LYS A 374 12.69 -19.00 -8.64
C LYS A 374 11.37 -19.36 -9.32
N THR A 375 11.28 -20.52 -9.96
CA THR A 375 10.04 -20.94 -10.65
C THR A 375 8.93 -21.19 -9.64
N LEU A 376 9.26 -21.79 -8.48
CA LEU A 376 8.31 -22.00 -7.38
C LEU A 376 7.82 -20.67 -6.79
N ILE A 377 8.75 -19.76 -6.49
CA ILE A 377 8.43 -18.45 -5.92
C ILE A 377 7.57 -17.65 -6.89
N ASP A 378 8.02 -17.46 -8.14
CA ASP A 378 7.31 -16.68 -9.14
C ASP A 378 5.89 -17.27 -9.35
N ALA A 379 5.73 -18.59 -9.47
CA ALA A 379 4.42 -19.21 -9.72
C ALA A 379 3.44 -19.14 -8.53
N ALA A 380 3.94 -18.97 -7.30
CA ALA A 380 3.11 -18.80 -6.09
C ALA A 380 2.73 -17.33 -5.81
N GLN A 381 3.44 -16.37 -6.41
CA GLN A 381 3.22 -14.95 -6.19
C GLN A 381 1.88 -14.45 -6.74
N GLY A 382 1.43 -13.30 -6.22
CA GLY A 382 0.30 -12.57 -6.80
C GLY A 382 0.65 -11.97 -8.16
N VAL A 383 -0.34 -11.88 -9.05
CA VAL A 383 -0.20 -11.22 -10.36
C VAL A 383 -0.84 -9.83 -10.34
N ARG A 384 -0.30 -8.85 -11.09
CA ARG A 384 -0.92 -7.53 -11.22
C ARG A 384 -0.80 -7.03 -12.66
N VAL A 385 -1.87 -6.42 -13.17
CA VAL A 385 -1.84 -5.80 -14.50
C VAL A 385 -0.91 -4.61 -14.45
N THR A 386 0.19 -4.68 -15.17
CA THR A 386 1.16 -3.58 -15.26
C THR A 386 1.07 -2.98 -16.66
N PRO A 387 0.50 -1.77 -16.81
CA PRO A 387 0.38 -1.10 -18.09
C PRO A 387 1.77 -0.91 -18.72
N LYS A 388 1.84 -1.14 -20.02
CA LYS A 388 2.99 -0.78 -20.85
C LYS A 388 2.66 0.42 -21.74
N PRO A 389 3.67 1.16 -22.20
CA PRO A 389 3.48 2.08 -23.31
C PRO A 389 2.81 1.35 -24.47
N VAL A 390 1.74 1.92 -25.00
CA VAL A 390 1.04 1.36 -26.16
C VAL A 390 1.91 1.58 -27.38
N SER A 391 2.22 0.51 -28.12
CA SER A 391 2.87 0.64 -29.42
C SER A 391 1.89 1.18 -30.44
N LEU A 392 2.09 2.43 -30.87
CA LEU A 392 1.30 3.08 -31.91
C LEU A 392 1.86 2.80 -33.32
N PRO A 393 1.01 2.77 -34.37
CA PRO A 393 1.48 2.66 -35.76
C PRO A 393 2.53 3.72 -36.14
N ALA A 394 2.44 4.91 -35.54
CA ALA A 394 3.37 6.02 -35.75
C ALA A 394 4.83 5.68 -35.36
N HIS A 395 5.08 4.71 -34.49
CA HIS A 395 6.46 4.28 -34.17
C HIS A 395 7.15 3.57 -35.33
N LYS A 396 6.36 2.91 -36.20
CA LYS A 396 6.87 2.22 -37.39
C LYS A 396 6.87 3.12 -38.62
N ALA A 397 6.33 4.33 -38.51
CA ALA A 397 6.33 5.27 -39.63
C ALA A 397 7.76 5.77 -39.93
N HIS A 398 7.98 6.17 -41.18
CA HIS A 398 9.25 6.73 -41.64
C HIS A 398 9.17 8.25 -41.81
N GLY A 399 10.33 8.90 -41.79
CA GLY A 399 10.44 10.34 -42.01
C GLY A 399 9.65 11.14 -40.96
N ARG A 400 8.90 12.15 -41.42
CA ARG A 400 8.19 13.11 -40.55
C ARG A 400 7.01 12.53 -39.79
N ALA A 401 6.49 11.37 -40.21
CA ALA A 401 5.39 10.70 -39.51
C ALA A 401 5.87 9.85 -38.33
N HIS A 402 7.19 9.63 -38.19
CA HIS A 402 7.77 8.82 -37.14
C HIS A 402 7.62 9.49 -35.78
N VAL A 403 6.97 8.80 -34.84
CA VAL A 403 6.93 9.18 -33.42
C VAL A 403 7.89 8.27 -32.64
N PRO A 404 8.83 8.81 -31.85
CA PRO A 404 9.75 8.00 -31.05
C PRO A 404 9.03 6.94 -30.20
N GLU A 405 9.66 5.78 -30.03
CA GLU A 405 9.08 4.68 -29.27
C GLU A 405 8.85 5.08 -27.79
N GLY A 406 7.66 4.76 -27.26
CA GLY A 406 7.24 5.16 -25.92
C GLY A 406 6.68 6.59 -25.80
N GLU A 407 6.62 7.34 -26.91
CA GLU A 407 5.94 8.63 -26.98
C GLU A 407 4.56 8.54 -27.65
N ALA A 408 3.71 9.52 -27.43
CA ALA A 408 2.49 9.70 -28.20
C ALA A 408 2.31 11.19 -28.49
N ILE A 409 1.51 11.50 -29.50
CA ILE A 409 1.19 12.89 -29.84
C ILE A 409 0.18 13.39 -28.81
N PHE A 410 0.57 14.36 -28.01
CA PHE A 410 -0.29 15.02 -27.03
C PHE A 410 -0.53 16.47 -27.41
N MET A 411 -1.80 16.87 -27.38
CA MET A 411 -2.18 18.27 -27.45
C MET A 411 -1.75 18.99 -26.18
N LEU A 412 -1.30 20.24 -26.33
CA LEU A 412 -0.87 21.04 -25.20
C LEU A 412 -2.07 21.45 -24.34
N PRO A 413 -1.92 21.47 -23.00
CA PRO A 413 -2.96 21.97 -22.11
C PRO A 413 -3.34 23.40 -22.49
N ASN A 414 -4.63 23.71 -22.50
CA ASN A 414 -5.19 25.03 -22.80
C ASN A 414 -4.82 25.58 -24.19
N PHE A 415 -4.40 24.73 -25.12
CA PHE A 415 -4.14 25.12 -26.51
C PHE A 415 -5.36 24.79 -27.38
N THR A 416 -5.88 25.80 -28.10
CA THR A 416 -6.93 25.59 -29.10
C THR A 416 -6.29 25.66 -30.49
N PRO A 417 -6.19 24.54 -31.23
CA PRO A 417 -5.56 24.53 -32.53
C PRO A 417 -6.44 25.25 -33.56
N THR A 418 -5.97 26.39 -34.05
CA THR A 418 -6.58 27.10 -35.18
C THR A 418 -6.01 26.56 -36.50
N PRO A 419 -6.84 26.01 -37.40
CA PRO A 419 -6.38 25.59 -38.72
C PRO A 419 -5.90 26.80 -39.54
N PHE A 420 -4.91 26.59 -40.40
CA PHE A 420 -4.41 27.64 -41.29
C PHE A 420 -4.11 27.10 -42.70
N ALA A 421 -4.29 27.95 -43.70
CA ALA A 421 -4.05 27.58 -45.09
C ALA A 421 -2.56 27.27 -45.35
N GLY A 422 -2.31 26.18 -46.08
CA GLY A 422 -0.99 25.69 -46.47
C GLY A 422 -0.27 26.57 -47.50
N PHE A 423 -1.01 27.40 -48.22
CA PHE A 423 -0.46 28.41 -49.12
C PHE A 423 -1.33 29.67 -49.09
N LYS A 424 -0.70 30.85 -49.05
CA LYS A 424 -1.39 32.15 -49.03
C LYS A 424 -1.07 32.92 -50.32
N SER A 425 -2.10 33.22 -51.12
CA SER A 425 -1.98 33.99 -52.37
C SER A 425 -2.19 35.49 -52.14
N ILE A 426 -2.03 36.30 -53.19
CA ILE A 426 -2.28 37.75 -53.18
C ILE A 426 -3.75 38.11 -52.84
N LEU A 427 -4.66 37.15 -52.95
CA LEU A 427 -6.08 37.32 -52.60
C LEU A 427 -6.35 37.06 -51.09
N SER A 428 -5.32 36.71 -50.33
CA SER A 428 -5.42 36.56 -48.87
C SER A 428 -5.54 37.94 -48.19
N ALA A 429 -6.00 37.98 -46.94
CA ALA A 429 -6.24 39.22 -46.20
C ALA A 429 -5.04 40.22 -46.26
N PRO A 430 -5.29 41.54 -46.26
CA PRO A 430 -4.23 42.56 -46.33
C PRO A 430 -3.17 42.39 -45.24
N GLY A 431 -1.89 42.48 -45.59
CA GLY A 431 -0.76 42.33 -44.66
C GLY A 431 -0.24 40.89 -44.48
N VAL A 432 -0.80 39.92 -45.21
CA VAL A 432 -0.37 38.52 -45.18
C VAL A 432 0.78 38.29 -46.16
N ARG A 433 1.89 37.71 -45.68
CA ARG A 433 3.01 37.29 -46.53
C ARG A 433 2.56 36.17 -47.47
N THR A 434 2.72 36.38 -48.78
CA THR A 434 2.38 35.37 -49.80
C THR A 434 3.41 34.24 -49.79
N GLY A 435 2.97 33.02 -50.09
CA GLY A 435 3.82 31.83 -50.16
C GLY A 435 3.36 30.67 -49.30
N ILE A 436 4.23 29.66 -49.18
CA ILE A 436 3.99 28.45 -48.39
C ILE A 436 3.82 28.79 -46.91
N ALA A 437 2.91 28.07 -46.25
CA ALA A 437 2.78 28.15 -44.81
C ALA A 437 4.06 27.65 -44.13
N HIS A 438 4.40 28.28 -43.01
CA HIS A 438 5.50 27.85 -42.17
C HIS A 438 4.93 27.42 -40.82
N ALA A 439 5.51 26.38 -40.23
CA ALA A 439 5.06 25.86 -38.96
C ALA A 439 5.22 26.93 -37.86
N PRO A 440 4.14 27.35 -37.18
CA PRO A 440 4.24 28.38 -36.14
C PRO A 440 5.07 27.95 -34.92
N ARG A 441 5.20 26.63 -34.72
CA ARG A 441 5.94 25.98 -33.63
C ARG A 441 6.39 24.59 -34.06
N SER A 442 7.35 24.00 -33.35
CA SER A 442 7.71 22.60 -33.56
C SER A 442 6.59 21.67 -33.10
N GLY A 443 6.31 20.61 -33.87
CA GLY A 443 5.35 19.57 -33.52
C GLY A 443 4.69 18.92 -34.73
N TYR A 444 3.66 18.12 -34.46
CA TYR A 444 2.94 17.35 -35.47
C TYR A 444 1.73 18.13 -35.99
N TYR A 445 1.59 18.12 -37.31
CA TYR A 445 0.51 18.78 -38.02
C TYR A 445 -0.23 17.79 -38.91
N GLN A 446 -1.55 17.84 -38.84
CA GLN A 446 -2.43 17.10 -39.74
C GLN A 446 -2.76 17.96 -40.95
N ALA A 447 -2.51 17.42 -42.15
CA ALA A 447 -3.00 18.01 -43.38
C ALA A 447 -4.44 17.59 -43.62
N SER A 448 -5.28 18.53 -44.03
CA SER A 448 -6.68 18.34 -44.37
C SER A 448 -7.04 19.17 -45.60
N SER A 449 -8.13 18.80 -46.27
CA SER A 449 -8.59 19.56 -47.43
C SER A 449 -9.30 20.83 -46.97
N VAL A 450 -9.22 21.89 -47.76
CA VAL A 450 -10.08 23.06 -47.59
C VAL A 450 -11.56 22.72 -47.85
N PHE A 451 -11.82 21.65 -48.60
CA PHE A 451 -13.16 21.14 -48.87
C PHE A 451 -13.59 20.18 -47.75
N ASP A 452 -14.81 20.41 -47.26
CA ASP A 452 -15.44 19.66 -46.16
C ASP A 452 -16.13 18.37 -46.60
N HIS A 453 -16.25 18.14 -47.92
CA HIS A 453 -16.82 16.95 -48.53
C HIS A 453 -15.82 16.29 -49.48
N VAL A 454 -16.03 15.00 -49.77
CA VAL A 454 -15.23 14.25 -50.74
C VAL A 454 -15.57 14.75 -52.15
N LEU A 455 -14.55 15.20 -52.88
CA LEU A 455 -14.70 15.73 -54.23
C LEU A 455 -14.91 14.60 -55.23
N GLY A 456 -15.78 14.84 -56.21
CA GLY A 456 -15.80 14.05 -57.45
C GLY A 456 -14.66 14.43 -58.40
N PRO A 457 -14.21 13.55 -59.31
CA PRO A 457 -13.13 13.84 -60.27
C PRO A 457 -13.36 15.06 -61.18
N GLN A 458 -14.61 15.51 -61.32
CA GLN A 458 -15.00 16.59 -62.24
C GLN A 458 -15.50 17.86 -61.53
N GLU A 459 -15.66 17.85 -60.20
CA GLU A 459 -16.38 18.91 -59.47
C GLU A 459 -15.57 20.21 -59.37
N TYR A 460 -14.26 20.10 -59.10
CA TYR A 460 -13.32 21.22 -59.01
C TYR A 460 -12.04 20.98 -59.83
N GLY A 461 -12.07 20.02 -60.75
CA GLY A 461 -10.95 19.62 -61.59
C GLY A 461 -10.06 18.54 -60.99
N VAL A 462 -9.27 17.89 -61.86
CA VAL A 462 -8.45 16.71 -61.55
C VAL A 462 -7.40 17.02 -60.48
N GLU A 463 -6.84 18.22 -60.46
CA GLU A 463 -5.83 18.64 -59.46
C GLU A 463 -6.42 18.78 -58.05
N ALA A 464 -7.60 19.37 -57.89
CA ALA A 464 -8.23 19.55 -56.58
C ALA A 464 -8.61 18.18 -55.97
N TYR A 465 -9.13 17.29 -56.81
CA TYR A 465 -9.38 15.90 -56.46
C TYR A 465 -8.08 15.17 -56.07
N ALA A 466 -7.02 15.28 -56.88
CA ALA A 466 -5.72 14.66 -56.59
C ALA A 466 -5.11 15.18 -55.27
N ARG A 467 -5.19 16.48 -54.98
CA ARG A 467 -4.77 17.07 -53.70
C ARG A 467 -5.51 16.45 -52.51
N GLN A 468 -6.83 16.29 -52.60
CA GLN A 468 -7.61 15.68 -51.53
C GLN A 468 -7.25 14.20 -51.34
N GLN A 469 -7.03 13.45 -52.41
CA GLN A 469 -6.55 12.06 -52.33
C GLN A 469 -5.14 11.96 -51.72
N ALA A 470 -4.26 12.94 -51.99
CA ALA A 470 -2.89 12.99 -51.45
C ALA A 470 -2.81 12.98 -49.92
N ILE A 471 -3.72 13.72 -49.29
CA ILE A 471 -3.78 13.96 -47.86
C ILE A 471 -4.74 13.00 -47.14
N THR A 472 -5.58 12.29 -47.89
CA THR A 472 -6.45 11.26 -47.33
C THR A 472 -5.59 10.13 -46.73
N GLY A 473 -5.84 9.81 -45.46
CA GLY A 473 -5.08 8.80 -44.72
C GLY A 473 -3.62 9.19 -44.42
N LEU A 474 -3.22 10.44 -44.67
CA LEU A 474 -1.89 10.93 -44.31
C LEU A 474 -1.79 11.06 -42.79
N ALA A 475 -0.79 10.41 -42.19
CA ALA A 475 -0.50 10.56 -40.77
C ALA A 475 0.00 11.99 -40.47
N PRO A 476 -0.16 12.48 -39.23
CA PRO A 476 0.42 13.74 -38.82
C PRO A 476 1.94 13.79 -39.09
N LEU A 477 2.41 14.91 -39.63
CA LEU A 477 3.82 15.10 -39.97
C LEU A 477 4.47 16.11 -39.03
N PHE A 478 5.67 15.80 -38.58
CA PHE A 478 6.49 16.69 -37.78
C PHE A 478 7.13 17.80 -38.63
N TYR A 479 7.02 19.03 -38.13
CA TYR A 479 7.70 20.21 -38.65
C TYR A 479 8.37 20.98 -37.52
N GLU A 480 9.54 21.57 -37.79
CA GLU A 480 10.23 22.47 -36.87
C GLU A 480 9.65 23.89 -36.92
N ALA A 481 9.78 24.65 -35.84
CA ALA A 481 9.34 26.04 -35.80
C ALA A 481 10.00 26.87 -36.93
N GLY A 482 9.17 27.52 -37.75
CA GLY A 482 9.61 28.29 -38.90
C GLY A 482 9.96 27.45 -40.12
N GLU A 483 9.73 26.15 -40.12
CA GLU A 483 9.96 25.29 -41.29
C GLU A 483 8.83 25.45 -42.32
N PRO A 484 9.13 25.54 -43.64
CA PRO A 484 8.11 25.54 -44.68
C PRO A 484 7.37 24.19 -44.72
N MET A 485 6.04 24.25 -44.66
CA MET A 485 5.16 23.08 -44.53
C MET A 485 4.86 22.45 -45.88
N ARG A 486 5.87 21.80 -46.46
CA ARG A 486 5.79 21.12 -47.77
C ARG A 486 5.43 19.65 -47.61
N LEU A 487 4.51 19.18 -48.45
CA LEU A 487 4.23 17.77 -48.71
C LEU A 487 5.10 17.30 -49.88
N THR A 488 5.78 16.17 -49.70
CA THR A 488 6.58 15.53 -50.74
C THR A 488 5.97 14.16 -51.04
N ARG A 489 4.87 14.14 -51.81
CA ARG A 489 4.12 12.93 -52.16
C ARG A 489 3.63 12.98 -53.60
N GLN A 490 3.85 11.89 -54.34
CA GLN A 490 3.23 11.65 -55.64
C GLN A 490 1.87 11.00 -55.44
N VAL A 491 0.85 11.48 -56.14
CA VAL A 491 -0.52 10.93 -56.05
C VAL A 491 -0.92 10.20 -57.33
N THR A 492 -0.51 10.74 -58.48
CA THR A 492 -0.67 10.15 -59.81
C THR A 492 0.63 10.35 -60.61
N GLU A 493 0.77 9.71 -61.77
CA GLU A 493 1.92 9.95 -62.66
C GLU A 493 2.11 11.44 -62.97
N ASP A 494 1.00 12.16 -63.15
CA ASP A 494 0.96 13.57 -63.55
C ASP A 494 0.80 14.58 -62.39
N PHE A 495 0.59 14.14 -61.14
CA PHE A 495 0.38 15.04 -60.01
C PHE A 495 1.40 14.85 -58.89
N TRP A 496 2.22 15.90 -58.74
CA TRP A 496 3.23 16.08 -57.72
C TRP A 496 3.08 17.47 -57.09
N PHE A 497 3.46 17.60 -55.82
CA PHE A 497 3.68 18.92 -55.23
C PHE A 497 5.01 19.50 -55.76
N GLU A 498 5.03 19.91 -57.03
CA GLU A 498 6.23 20.44 -57.72
C GLU A 498 6.67 21.81 -57.20
N ASP A 499 5.73 22.68 -56.84
CA ASP A 499 5.99 24.00 -56.30
C ASP A 499 5.13 24.32 -55.06
N ASP A 500 5.45 25.45 -54.41
CA ASP A 500 4.74 25.88 -53.19
C ASP A 500 3.24 26.13 -53.44
N SER A 501 2.84 26.53 -54.64
CA SER A 501 1.45 26.81 -55.00
C SER A 501 0.58 25.55 -55.06
N GLY A 502 1.19 24.37 -55.26
CA GLY A 502 0.53 23.08 -55.17
C GLY A 502 -0.15 22.79 -53.81
N HIS A 503 0.22 23.55 -52.77
CA HIS A 503 -0.37 23.48 -51.43
C HIS A 503 -1.60 24.39 -51.25
N ALA A 504 -2.02 25.08 -52.32
CA ALA A 504 -3.31 25.77 -52.36
C ALA A 504 -4.45 24.77 -52.13
N GLY A 505 -5.31 25.05 -51.17
CA GLY A 505 -6.41 24.17 -50.77
C GLY A 505 -6.05 23.10 -49.73
N ILE A 506 -4.83 23.11 -49.19
CA ILE A 506 -4.47 22.36 -47.99
C ILE A 506 -4.68 23.23 -46.76
N VAL A 507 -5.22 22.65 -45.70
CA VAL A 507 -5.35 23.25 -44.38
C VAL A 507 -4.52 22.43 -43.40
N TRP A 508 -3.63 23.10 -42.68
CA TRP A 508 -2.82 22.51 -41.62
C TRP A 508 -3.46 22.77 -40.26
N GLN A 509 -3.50 21.73 -39.43
CA GLN A 509 -3.91 21.84 -38.03
C GLN A 509 -2.85 21.21 -37.13
N PHE A 510 -2.44 21.94 -36.11
CA PHE A 510 -1.55 21.41 -35.08
C PHE A 510 -2.29 20.36 -34.25
N VAL A 511 -1.71 19.16 -34.14
CA VAL A 511 -2.32 18.05 -33.39
C VAL A 511 -1.56 17.72 -32.10
N GLY A 512 -0.33 18.20 -31.94
CA GLY A 512 0.40 18.08 -30.69
C GLY A 512 1.90 17.92 -30.84
N GLU A 513 2.55 17.64 -29.71
CA GLU A 513 3.97 17.29 -29.63
C GLU A 513 4.10 15.82 -29.23
N ALA A 514 5.16 15.15 -29.70
CA ALA A 514 5.51 13.85 -29.16
C ALA A 514 5.97 14.05 -27.71
N LYS A 515 5.27 13.41 -26.77
CA LYS A 515 5.65 13.35 -25.37
C LYS A 515 5.58 11.94 -24.88
N LYS A 516 6.42 11.60 -23.90
CA LYS A 516 6.39 10.29 -23.24
C LYS A 516 4.98 9.97 -22.77
N GLN A 517 4.51 8.77 -23.12
CA GLN A 517 3.24 8.27 -22.64
C GLN A 517 3.26 8.19 -21.11
N TYR A 518 2.22 8.70 -20.46
CA TYR A 518 2.07 8.53 -19.02
C TYR A 518 1.66 7.09 -18.73
N VAL A 519 2.60 6.30 -18.20
CA VAL A 519 2.37 4.93 -17.78
C VAL A 519 2.52 4.88 -16.27
N PRO A 520 1.43 4.63 -15.51
CA PRO A 520 1.50 4.46 -14.07
C PRO A 520 2.52 3.39 -13.69
N THR A 521 3.51 3.74 -12.88
CA THR A 521 4.51 2.79 -12.40
C THR A 521 3.91 1.87 -11.35
N ASP A 522 3.93 0.57 -11.63
CA ASP A 522 3.65 -0.47 -10.66
C ASP A 522 4.89 -0.73 -9.78
N TRP A 523 4.92 -0.12 -8.60
CA TRP A 523 6.06 -0.24 -7.68
C TRP A 523 6.21 -1.64 -7.09
N LEU A 524 5.12 -2.37 -6.87
CA LEU A 524 5.16 -3.76 -6.39
C LEU A 524 5.79 -4.69 -7.43
N ALA A 525 5.42 -4.55 -8.71
CA ALA A 525 6.02 -5.31 -9.80
C ALA A 525 7.48 -4.92 -9.99
N LYS A 526 7.81 -3.62 -9.92
CA LYS A 526 9.20 -3.12 -9.99
C LYS A 526 10.08 -3.67 -8.87
N ARG A 527 9.53 -3.87 -7.67
CA ARG A 527 10.21 -4.52 -6.53
C ARG A 527 10.30 -6.05 -6.69
N GLY A 528 9.48 -6.66 -7.55
CA GLY A 528 9.38 -8.11 -7.70
C GLY A 528 8.52 -8.80 -6.63
N THR A 529 7.64 -8.04 -5.96
CA THR A 529 6.67 -8.58 -4.97
C THR A 529 5.48 -9.26 -5.66
N VAL A 530 5.11 -8.79 -6.85
CA VAL A 530 4.06 -9.36 -7.72
C VAL A 530 4.60 -9.59 -9.12
N LEU A 531 4.00 -10.54 -9.84
CA LEU A 531 4.29 -10.77 -11.25
C LEU A 531 3.50 -9.81 -12.15
N PRO A 532 4.17 -9.09 -13.07
CA PRO A 532 3.48 -8.21 -14.02
C PRO A 532 2.82 -9.03 -15.13
N ILE A 533 1.55 -8.73 -15.41
CA ILE A 533 0.81 -9.25 -16.57
C ILE A 533 0.35 -8.13 -17.49
N ALA A 534 0.33 -8.38 -18.80
CA ALA A 534 -0.02 -7.37 -19.81
C ALA A 534 -1.49 -6.95 -19.71
N SER A 535 -2.38 -7.91 -19.46
CA SER A 535 -3.81 -7.69 -19.31
C SER A 535 -4.43 -8.79 -18.47
N ALA A 536 -5.56 -8.49 -17.84
CA ALA A 536 -6.42 -9.47 -17.19
C ALA A 536 -7.65 -9.73 -18.07
N SER A 537 -8.23 -10.91 -17.97
CA SER A 537 -9.41 -11.29 -18.76
C SER A 537 -10.61 -10.37 -18.46
N GLY A 538 -11.56 -10.33 -19.41
CA GLY A 538 -12.90 -9.78 -19.21
C GLY A 538 -13.86 -10.75 -18.49
N THR A 539 -13.40 -11.94 -18.10
CA THR A 539 -14.19 -12.95 -17.38
C THR A 539 -14.36 -12.58 -15.91
N PHE A 540 -15.61 -12.62 -15.45
CA PHE A 540 -16.00 -12.47 -14.05
C PHE A 540 -16.91 -13.62 -13.64
N CYS A 541 -16.84 -13.99 -12.36
CA CYS A 541 -17.78 -14.91 -11.73
C CYS A 541 -18.16 -14.40 -10.34
N GLU A 542 -19.27 -14.91 -9.82
CA GLU A 542 -19.74 -14.61 -8.46
C GLU A 542 -19.07 -15.52 -7.41
N GLU A 543 -19.14 -15.11 -6.13
CA GLU A 543 -18.67 -15.96 -5.03
C GLU A 543 -19.46 -17.28 -4.95
N GLY A 544 -18.75 -18.39 -4.75
CA GLY A 544 -19.36 -19.73 -4.68
C GLY A 544 -19.82 -20.30 -6.03
N GLU A 545 -19.73 -19.53 -7.12
CA GLU A 545 -20.05 -20.00 -8.46
C GLU A 545 -18.93 -20.90 -9.02
N VAL A 546 -19.31 -21.93 -9.78
CA VAL A 546 -18.37 -22.80 -10.49
C VAL A 546 -18.02 -22.15 -11.83
N CYS A 547 -16.81 -21.62 -11.93
CA CYS A 547 -16.35 -20.94 -13.13
C CYS A 547 -15.91 -21.91 -14.24
N PRO A 548 -15.96 -21.47 -15.51
CA PRO A 548 -15.63 -22.32 -16.65
C PRO A 548 -14.12 -22.55 -16.87
N GLN A 549 -13.23 -21.86 -16.17
CA GLN A 549 -11.79 -21.84 -16.47
C GLN A 549 -10.92 -21.96 -15.21
N SER A 550 -9.89 -22.80 -15.30
CA SER A 550 -8.79 -22.83 -14.34
C SER A 550 -7.96 -21.54 -14.41
N GLY A 551 -7.52 -21.03 -13.27
CA GLY A 551 -6.60 -19.90 -13.26
C GLY A 551 -6.49 -19.16 -11.94
N ILE A 552 -5.83 -18.01 -12.00
CA ILE A 552 -5.66 -17.07 -10.89
C ILE A 552 -6.81 -16.07 -10.92
N TRP A 553 -7.60 -16.07 -9.85
CA TRP A 553 -8.75 -15.20 -9.67
C TRP A 553 -8.47 -14.14 -8.60
N GLN A 554 -8.96 -12.93 -8.82
CA GLN A 554 -8.83 -11.82 -7.88
C GLN A 554 -10.20 -11.27 -7.48
N PRO A 555 -10.46 -11.04 -6.18
CA PRO A 555 -11.66 -10.35 -5.76
C PRO A 555 -11.61 -8.88 -6.17
N VAL A 556 -12.71 -8.39 -6.74
CA VAL A 556 -12.89 -7.02 -7.18
C VAL A 556 -14.30 -6.55 -6.79
N VAL A 557 -14.36 -5.38 -6.17
CA VAL A 557 -15.61 -4.70 -5.86
C VAL A 557 -15.76 -3.53 -6.82
N THR A 558 -16.82 -3.55 -7.63
CA THR A 558 -17.06 -2.52 -8.66
C THR A 558 -18.03 -1.42 -8.21
N VAL A 559 -18.84 -1.70 -7.18
CA VAL A 559 -19.82 -0.74 -6.63
C VAL A 559 -19.13 0.24 -5.69
N LYS A 560 -19.06 1.52 -6.05
CA LYS A 560 -18.30 2.55 -5.31
C LYS A 560 -18.77 2.77 -3.87
N ASP A 561 -20.07 2.64 -3.63
CA ASP A 561 -20.70 2.87 -2.32
C ASP A 561 -20.57 1.67 -1.38
N HIS A 562 -20.05 0.54 -1.89
CA HIS A 562 -19.86 -0.65 -1.10
C HIS A 562 -18.72 -0.48 -0.09
N ALA A 563 -18.90 -0.98 1.14
CA ALA A 563 -17.93 -0.81 2.24
C ALA A 563 -16.53 -1.32 1.86
N LEU A 564 -16.45 -2.43 1.12
CA LEU A 564 -15.19 -3.04 0.68
C LEU A 564 -14.56 -2.40 -0.57
N TYR A 565 -15.24 -1.48 -1.26
CA TYR A 565 -14.74 -0.87 -2.50
C TYR A 565 -13.39 -0.17 -2.30
N LYS A 566 -13.22 0.52 -1.17
CA LYS A 566 -11.97 1.23 -0.86
C LYS A 566 -10.75 0.30 -0.82
N ARG A 567 -10.95 -0.96 -0.42
CA ARG A 567 -9.90 -1.97 -0.24
C ARG A 567 -9.73 -2.87 -1.46
N PHE A 568 -10.82 -3.21 -2.14
CA PHE A 568 -10.85 -4.21 -3.22
C PHE A 568 -11.27 -3.63 -4.57
N ASN A 569 -11.01 -2.35 -4.84
CA ASN A 569 -11.21 -1.77 -6.17
C ASN A 569 -10.28 -2.40 -7.23
N SER A 570 -10.39 -1.99 -8.49
CA SER A 570 -9.57 -2.50 -9.59
C SER A 570 -8.23 -1.76 -9.81
N GLY A 571 -7.93 -0.74 -9.01
CA GLY A 571 -6.74 0.10 -9.14
C GLY A 571 -5.52 -0.41 -8.38
N PHE A 572 -4.39 0.31 -8.48
CA PHE A 572 -3.13 -0.06 -7.81
C PHE A 572 -3.15 0.06 -6.29
N SER A 573 -4.09 0.83 -5.73
CA SER A 573 -4.29 0.89 -4.28
C SER A 573 -5.07 -0.30 -3.72
N SER A 574 -5.57 -1.18 -4.58
CA SER A 574 -6.29 -2.38 -4.18
C SER A 574 -5.39 -3.38 -3.46
N GLU A 575 -5.92 -3.96 -2.38
CA GLU A 575 -5.32 -5.11 -1.71
C GLU A 575 -5.69 -6.45 -2.36
N GLY A 576 -6.52 -6.44 -3.42
CA GLY A 576 -7.01 -7.66 -4.07
C GLY A 576 -5.91 -8.63 -4.50
N TRP A 577 -4.73 -8.14 -4.88
CA TRP A 577 -3.59 -8.99 -5.24
C TRP A 577 -3.14 -9.93 -4.11
N ARG A 578 -3.33 -9.55 -2.84
CA ARG A 578 -3.00 -10.38 -1.66
C ARG A 578 -4.04 -11.46 -1.37
N HIS A 579 -5.22 -11.32 -1.95
CA HIS A 579 -6.37 -12.20 -1.74
C HIS A 579 -6.72 -13.00 -3.00
N GLN A 580 -5.78 -13.08 -3.95
CA GLN A 580 -5.93 -13.93 -5.11
C GLN A 580 -6.06 -15.41 -4.71
N SER A 581 -6.62 -16.20 -5.60
CA SER A 581 -6.73 -17.64 -5.42
C SER A 581 -6.59 -18.34 -6.75
N PHE A 582 -5.80 -19.40 -6.75
CA PHE A 582 -5.82 -20.36 -7.83
C PHE A 582 -7.03 -21.27 -7.67
N VAL A 583 -7.85 -21.39 -8.71
CA VAL A 583 -9.04 -22.24 -8.73
C VAL A 583 -9.00 -23.12 -9.96
N VAL A 584 -9.25 -24.42 -9.80
CA VAL A 584 -9.34 -25.37 -10.91
C VAL A 584 -10.75 -25.33 -11.49
N GLN A 585 -10.87 -25.49 -12.81
CA GLN A 585 -12.17 -25.64 -13.46
C GLN A 585 -13.04 -26.69 -12.76
N GLY A 586 -14.27 -26.32 -12.41
CA GLY A 586 -15.19 -27.19 -11.67
C GLY A 586 -15.20 -26.99 -10.15
N GLU A 587 -14.21 -26.29 -9.59
CA GLU A 587 -14.22 -25.88 -8.18
C GLU A 587 -14.95 -24.53 -8.00
N PRO A 588 -15.69 -24.34 -6.89
CA PRO A 588 -16.34 -23.07 -6.61
C PRO A 588 -15.31 -22.01 -6.20
N LEU A 589 -15.57 -20.75 -6.55
CA LEU A 589 -14.77 -19.64 -6.06
C LEU A 589 -14.88 -19.49 -4.54
N PRO A 590 -13.79 -19.13 -3.85
CA PRO A 590 -13.82 -18.93 -2.41
C PRO A 590 -14.65 -17.68 -2.04
N SER A 591 -15.23 -17.70 -0.86
CA SER A 591 -15.86 -16.52 -0.26
C SER A 591 -14.80 -15.57 0.29
N LEU A 592 -14.76 -14.35 -0.23
CA LEU A 592 -13.90 -13.27 0.30
C LEU A 592 -14.33 -12.90 1.71
N THR A 593 -15.63 -12.82 1.96
CA THR A 593 -16.19 -12.45 3.27
C THR A 593 -15.83 -13.48 4.34
N ALA A 594 -15.89 -14.77 4.03
CA ALA A 594 -15.38 -15.84 4.90
C ALA A 594 -13.87 -15.72 5.15
N LYS A 595 -13.07 -15.42 4.11
CA LYS A 595 -11.63 -15.16 4.26
C LYS A 595 -11.32 -13.95 5.13
N LEU A 596 -12.23 -12.98 5.16
CA LEU A 596 -12.16 -11.81 6.02
C LEU A 596 -12.80 -12.03 7.40
N GLY A 597 -13.17 -13.26 7.78
CA GLY A 597 -13.80 -13.52 9.08
C GLY A 597 -15.16 -12.84 9.27
N LEU A 598 -15.82 -12.44 8.18
CA LEU A 598 -17.12 -11.77 8.14
C LEU A 598 -18.12 -12.66 7.37
N PRO A 599 -18.40 -13.91 7.79
CA PRO A 599 -19.28 -14.79 7.04
C PRO A 599 -20.66 -14.14 6.90
N LEU A 600 -21.08 -13.90 5.65
CA LEU A 600 -22.43 -13.43 5.34
C LEU A 600 -23.37 -14.63 5.16
N GLU A 601 -24.63 -14.48 5.54
CA GLU A 601 -25.67 -15.49 5.28
C GLU A 601 -25.94 -15.66 3.78
N THR A 602 -25.68 -14.61 2.97
CA THR A 602 -25.82 -14.62 1.52
C THR A 602 -24.59 -14.02 0.83
N PRO A 603 -24.12 -14.58 -0.30
CA PRO A 603 -23.05 -13.98 -1.11
C PRO A 603 -23.37 -12.54 -1.48
N ASP A 604 -22.39 -11.64 -1.33
CA ASP A 604 -22.56 -10.25 -1.68
C ASP A 604 -22.35 -10.03 -3.18
N GLN A 605 -23.43 -9.70 -3.90
CA GLN A 605 -23.40 -9.51 -5.35
C GLN A 605 -22.52 -8.33 -5.81
N ALA A 606 -22.09 -7.45 -4.89
CA ALA A 606 -21.13 -6.41 -5.21
C ALA A 606 -19.68 -6.93 -5.30
N ILE A 607 -19.41 -8.13 -4.76
CA ILE A 607 -18.10 -8.79 -4.78
C ILE A 607 -18.06 -9.78 -5.94
N ARG A 608 -17.21 -9.48 -6.93
CA ARG A 608 -17.00 -10.37 -8.09
C ARG A 608 -15.56 -10.82 -8.13
N TRP A 609 -15.31 -12.00 -8.68
CA TRP A 609 -13.96 -12.48 -8.93
C TRP A 609 -13.60 -12.31 -10.40
N ARG A 610 -12.53 -11.59 -10.67
CA ARG A 610 -11.99 -11.39 -12.02
C ARG A 610 -10.91 -12.43 -12.29
N LEU A 611 -10.96 -13.08 -13.45
CA LEU A 611 -9.88 -13.93 -13.92
C LEU A 611 -8.69 -13.06 -14.33
N MET A 612 -7.62 -13.13 -13.54
CA MET A 612 -6.40 -12.37 -13.80
C MET A 612 -5.55 -13.06 -14.84
N TRP A 613 -5.43 -14.38 -14.76
CA TRP A 613 -4.64 -15.17 -15.69
C TRP A 613 -5.15 -16.61 -15.76
N ALA A 614 -5.48 -17.07 -16.97
CA ALA A 614 -5.90 -18.45 -17.22
C ALA A 614 -4.68 -19.36 -17.25
N CYS A 615 -4.69 -20.42 -16.44
CA CYS A 615 -3.60 -21.37 -16.34
C CYS A 615 -4.04 -22.66 -15.65
N GLU A 616 -3.27 -23.72 -15.86
CA GLU A 616 -3.45 -24.98 -15.15
C GLU A 616 -2.56 -25.04 -13.89
N ARG A 617 -2.80 -26.08 -13.08
CA ARG A 617 -2.01 -26.34 -11.87
C ARG A 617 -0.56 -26.62 -12.26
N GLY A 618 0.39 -25.92 -11.65
CA GLY A 618 1.81 -26.07 -11.92
C GLY A 618 2.55 -24.74 -12.09
N PHE A 619 3.61 -24.79 -12.89
CA PHE A 619 4.65 -23.77 -12.95
C PHE A 619 4.58 -22.88 -14.19
N ASP A 620 3.50 -22.96 -14.96
CA ASP A 620 3.24 -22.02 -16.04
C ASP A 620 3.35 -20.60 -15.49
N LEU A 621 3.92 -19.67 -16.27
CA LEU A 621 4.00 -18.27 -15.93
C LEU A 621 3.38 -17.46 -17.06
N PRO A 622 2.70 -16.33 -16.76
CA PRO A 622 2.27 -15.42 -17.81
C PRO A 622 3.49 -14.92 -18.60
N GLU A 623 3.33 -14.70 -19.91
CA GLU A 623 4.34 -13.96 -20.67
C GLU A 623 4.60 -12.64 -19.94
N ARG A 624 5.86 -12.45 -19.51
CA ARG A 624 6.19 -11.28 -18.71
C ARG A 624 5.90 -10.04 -19.52
N ALA A 625 5.07 -9.19 -18.90
CA ALA A 625 4.98 -7.74 -19.08
C ALA A 625 5.92 -7.25 -20.15
#